data_AF-A0A9E5MZA6-F1
#
_entry.id   AF-A0A9E5MZA6-F1
#
_cell.length_a   1.000
_cell.length_b   1.000
_cell.length_c   1.000
_cell.angle_alpha   90.00
_cell.angle_beta   90.00
_cell.angle_gamma   90.00
#
_symmetry.space_group_name_H-M   'P 1'
#
loop_
_entity.id
_entity.type
_entity.pdbx_description
1 polymer ?
#
loop_
_entity_poly.entity_id
_entity_poly.type
_entity_poly.pdbx_seq_one_letter_code
_entity_poly.pdbx_strand_id
1 'polypeptide(L)'
;GTIYGHAQWDVPLSMFSVVGLIGMSGIIINDSIVLVTTIDEYAEKRGLIPAIIDGAADRLRPVLLTTLTTVLGLTPLLFEKSAQAQFLKPTVITLVYGLGFGLVLVLLVVPALLAAQQDMAMNVRAARRAVQAKGAALPVILSGAAMVGLMASTLGAVAISGTLPAFWQTLLPSGLGASPLSAGLLLFLIGSAVIALLAYGITAFVLRSRRDHPPLQP
;
A
#
# COMPACT_ATOMS: atom_id res chain seq x y z
N GLY A 1 -7.58 -14.99 -10.23
CA GLY A 1 -7.83 -16.45 -10.24
C GLY A 1 -9.18 -16.79 -10.83
N THR A 2 -10.26 -16.68 -10.06
CA THR A 2 -11.61 -17.14 -10.42
C THR A 2 -12.13 -16.63 -11.77
N ILE A 3 -12.04 -15.31 -12.03
CA ILE A 3 -12.52 -14.72 -13.29
C ILE A 3 -11.79 -15.36 -14.49
N TYR A 4 -10.46 -15.49 -14.39
CA TYR A 4 -9.65 -16.14 -15.41
C TYR A 4 -10.02 -17.62 -15.59
N GLY A 5 -10.25 -18.36 -14.50
CA GLY A 5 -10.68 -19.76 -14.57
C GLY A 5 -12.03 -19.94 -15.27
N HIS A 6 -13.00 -19.10 -14.94
CA HIS A 6 -14.32 -19.11 -15.58
C HIS A 6 -14.24 -18.78 -17.07
N ALA A 7 -13.42 -17.80 -17.44
CA ALA A 7 -13.16 -17.47 -18.85
C ALA A 7 -12.47 -18.62 -19.60
N GLN A 8 -11.50 -19.30 -18.98
CA GLN A 8 -10.75 -20.39 -19.61
C GLN A 8 -11.62 -21.64 -19.88
N TRP A 9 -12.61 -21.90 -19.01
CA TRP A 9 -13.50 -23.06 -19.13
C TRP A 9 -14.84 -22.75 -19.81
N ASP A 10 -15.04 -21.51 -20.24
CA ASP A 10 -16.28 -20.99 -20.84
C ASP A 10 -17.53 -21.31 -19.99
N VAL A 11 -17.39 -21.21 -18.66
CA VAL A 11 -18.48 -21.45 -17.71
C VAL A 11 -18.91 -20.10 -17.13
N PRO A 12 -20.19 -19.70 -17.25
CA PRO A 12 -20.66 -18.44 -16.69
C PRO A 12 -20.56 -18.43 -15.16
N LEU A 13 -20.33 -17.26 -14.59
CA LEU A 13 -20.43 -17.06 -13.15
C LEU A 13 -21.88 -17.28 -12.71
N SER A 14 -22.07 -18.07 -11.66
CA SER A 14 -23.40 -18.39 -11.11
C SER A 14 -23.41 -18.26 -9.58
N MET A 15 -24.56 -18.50 -8.94
CA MET A 15 -24.63 -18.54 -7.47
C MET A 15 -23.65 -19.54 -6.86
N PHE A 16 -23.37 -20.64 -7.57
CA PHE A 16 -22.41 -21.66 -7.15
C PHE A 16 -20.96 -21.14 -7.17
N SER A 17 -20.61 -20.29 -8.13
CA SER A 17 -19.32 -19.57 -8.12
C SER A 17 -19.18 -18.67 -6.89
N VAL A 18 -20.25 -18.00 -6.47
CA VAL A 18 -20.22 -17.15 -5.27
C VAL A 18 -19.96 -17.98 -4.01
N VAL A 19 -20.61 -19.15 -3.89
CA VAL A 19 -20.33 -20.09 -2.79
C VAL A 19 -18.86 -20.53 -2.81
N GLY A 20 -18.33 -20.85 -3.99
CA GLY A 20 -16.92 -21.18 -4.17
C GLY A 20 -15.97 -20.05 -3.76
N LEU A 21 -16.33 -18.79 -4.08
CA LEU A 21 -15.55 -17.61 -3.70
C LEU A 21 -15.51 -17.42 -2.19
N ILE A 22 -16.64 -17.62 -1.50
CA ILE A 22 -16.72 -17.53 -0.04
C ILE A 22 -15.85 -18.62 0.60
N GLY A 23 -15.97 -19.86 0.15
CA GLY A 23 -15.17 -20.98 0.67
C GLY A 23 -13.67 -20.78 0.45
N MET A 24 -13.27 -20.38 -0.77
CA MET A 24 -11.89 -20.04 -1.11
C MET A 24 -11.36 -18.90 -0.25
N SER A 25 -12.14 -17.85 -0.05
CA SER A 25 -11.75 -16.69 0.77
C SER A 25 -11.41 -17.13 2.19
N GLY A 26 -12.21 -18.03 2.78
CA GLY A 26 -11.93 -18.61 4.09
C GLY A 26 -10.57 -19.31 4.17
N ILE A 27 -10.22 -20.11 3.16
CA ILE A 27 -8.91 -20.79 3.08
C ILE A 27 -7.78 -19.76 3.00
N ILE A 28 -7.89 -18.77 2.10
CA ILE A 28 -6.89 -17.72 1.90
C ILE A 28 -6.70 -16.87 3.17
N ILE A 29 -7.80 -16.53 3.85
CA ILE A 29 -7.77 -15.78 5.11
C ILE A 29 -7.07 -16.60 6.19
N ASN A 30 -7.39 -17.88 6.32
CA ASN A 30 -6.73 -18.77 7.28
C ASN A 30 -5.21 -18.82 7.06
N ASP A 31 -4.78 -19.02 5.81
CA ASP A 31 -3.36 -19.05 5.47
C ASP A 31 -2.65 -17.72 5.77
N SER A 32 -3.34 -16.61 5.50
CA SER A 32 -2.83 -15.26 5.79
C SER A 32 -2.72 -14.99 7.29
N ILE A 33 -3.71 -15.39 8.09
CA ILE A 33 -3.70 -15.20 9.55
C ILE A 33 -2.50 -15.94 10.14
N VAL A 34 -2.35 -17.22 9.80
CA VAL A 34 -1.24 -18.04 10.32
C VAL A 34 0.12 -17.46 9.93
N LEU A 35 0.26 -16.96 8.69
CA LEU A 35 1.47 -16.27 8.24
C LEU A 35 1.75 -15.00 9.05
N VAL A 36 0.76 -14.12 9.20
CA VAL A 36 0.88 -12.85 9.95
C VAL A 36 1.23 -13.11 11.41
N THR A 37 0.55 -14.05 12.08
CA THR A 37 0.83 -14.39 13.48
C THR A 37 2.25 -14.92 13.66
N THR A 38 2.75 -15.73 12.71
CA THR A 38 4.13 -16.23 12.77
C THR A 38 5.15 -15.10 12.63
N ILE A 39 4.88 -14.16 11.71
CA ILE A 39 5.74 -12.99 11.52
C ILE A 39 5.72 -12.12 12.78
N ASP A 40 4.55 -11.91 13.40
CA ASP A 40 4.41 -11.12 14.63
C ASP A 40 5.20 -11.73 15.79
N GLU A 41 5.06 -13.05 16.02
CA GLU A 41 5.83 -13.79 17.03
C GLU A 41 7.36 -13.70 16.80
N TYR A 42 7.80 -13.71 15.54
CA TYR A 42 9.23 -13.59 15.22
C TYR A 42 9.73 -12.14 15.35
N ALA A 43 8.86 -11.17 15.05
CA ALA A 43 9.19 -9.75 15.11
C ALA A 43 9.50 -9.29 16.54
N GLU A 44 8.86 -9.88 17.55
CA GLU A 44 9.13 -9.59 18.97
C GLU A 44 10.61 -9.80 19.36
N LYS A 45 11.30 -10.75 18.72
CA LYS A 45 12.66 -11.16 19.09
C LYS A 45 13.73 -10.69 18.12
N ARG A 46 13.40 -10.54 16.82
CA ARG A 46 14.40 -10.36 15.75
C ARG A 46 14.22 -9.06 14.96
N GLY A 47 13.15 -8.29 15.21
CA GLY A 47 12.77 -7.15 14.38
C GLY A 47 11.98 -7.60 13.15
N LEU A 48 11.25 -6.66 12.54
CA LEU A 48 10.16 -7.00 11.61
C LEU A 48 10.65 -7.49 10.22
N ILE A 49 11.69 -6.87 9.64
CA ILE A 49 12.26 -7.31 8.34
C ILE A 49 12.74 -8.79 8.38
N PRO A 50 13.61 -9.22 9.30
CA PRO A 50 14.04 -10.62 9.33
C PRO A 50 12.90 -11.58 9.70
N ALA A 51 11.95 -11.14 10.54
CA ALA A 51 10.76 -11.91 10.87
C ALA A 51 9.86 -12.17 9.65
N ILE A 52 9.72 -11.18 8.76
CA ILE A 52 8.98 -11.32 7.49
C ILE A 52 9.64 -12.38 6.60
N ILE A 53 10.97 -12.36 6.47
CA ILE A 53 11.73 -13.30 5.63
C ILE A 53 11.61 -14.72 6.17
N ASP A 54 11.92 -14.92 7.45
CA ASP A 54 11.88 -16.23 8.11
C ASP A 54 10.45 -16.78 8.13
N GLY A 55 9.48 -15.94 8.53
CA GLY A 55 8.07 -16.32 8.62
C GLY A 55 7.47 -16.70 7.25
N ALA A 56 7.80 -15.96 6.18
CA ALA A 56 7.35 -16.31 4.84
C ALA A 56 8.01 -17.60 4.33
N ALA A 57 9.30 -17.82 4.61
CA ALA A 57 10.01 -19.04 4.20
C ALA A 57 9.45 -20.30 4.89
N ASP A 58 9.18 -20.23 6.19
CA ASP A 58 8.63 -21.37 6.95
C ASP A 58 7.19 -21.69 6.55
N ARG A 59 6.41 -20.68 6.16
CA ARG A 59 5.01 -20.83 5.76
C ARG A 59 4.82 -21.16 4.28
N LEU A 60 5.85 -21.01 3.46
CA LEU A 60 5.82 -21.41 2.05
C LEU A 60 5.38 -22.87 1.88
N ARG A 61 5.98 -23.81 2.63
CA ARG A 61 5.67 -25.25 2.47
C ARG A 61 4.25 -25.61 2.92
N PRO A 62 3.80 -25.24 4.14
CA PRO A 62 2.42 -25.54 4.56
C PRO A 62 1.35 -24.97 3.63
N VAL A 63 1.46 -23.69 3.25
CA VAL A 63 0.45 -23.03 2.40
C VAL A 63 0.43 -23.63 0.99
N LEU A 64 1.61 -23.94 0.44
CA LEU A 64 1.72 -24.62 -0.84
C LEU A 64 1.09 -26.01 -0.79
N LEU A 65 1.36 -26.81 0.25
CA LEU A 65 0.80 -28.16 0.39
C LEU A 65 -0.72 -28.16 0.52
N THR A 66 -1.28 -27.25 1.33
CA THR A 66 -2.74 -27.09 1.45
C THR A 66 -3.35 -26.73 0.10
N THR A 67 -2.80 -25.71 -0.56
CA THR A 67 -3.28 -25.27 -1.88
C THR A 67 -3.20 -26.40 -2.91
N LEU A 68 -2.04 -27.07 -3.03
CA LEU A 68 -1.86 -28.16 -3.98
C LEU A 68 -2.82 -29.31 -3.68
N THR A 69 -2.99 -29.69 -2.42
CA THR A 69 -3.88 -30.80 -2.06
C THR A 69 -5.32 -30.49 -2.44
N THR A 70 -5.80 -29.27 -2.18
CA THR A 70 -7.14 -28.85 -2.57
C THR A 70 -7.29 -28.76 -4.09
N VAL A 71 -6.32 -28.14 -4.77
CA VAL A 71 -6.34 -28.00 -6.24
C VAL A 71 -6.33 -29.37 -6.91
N LEU A 72 -5.39 -30.23 -6.54
CA LEU A 72 -5.25 -31.57 -7.13
C LEU A 72 -6.43 -32.47 -6.77
N GLY A 73 -6.95 -32.39 -5.54
CA GLY A 73 -8.14 -33.15 -5.13
C GLY A 73 -9.41 -32.77 -5.89
N LEU A 74 -9.54 -31.49 -6.26
CA LEU A 74 -10.70 -30.98 -7.00
C LEU A 74 -10.52 -31.00 -8.53
N THR A 75 -9.28 -31.10 -9.02
CA THR A 75 -8.98 -31.12 -10.47
C THR A 75 -9.72 -32.23 -11.24
N PRO A 76 -9.84 -33.47 -10.75
CA PRO A 76 -10.59 -34.52 -11.45
C PRO A 76 -12.05 -34.14 -11.72
N LEU A 77 -12.67 -33.39 -10.80
CA LEU A 77 -14.07 -32.96 -10.94
C LEU A 77 -14.27 -31.96 -12.10
N LEU A 78 -13.21 -31.29 -12.57
CA LEU A 78 -13.28 -30.41 -13.74
C LEU A 78 -13.50 -31.19 -15.05
N PHE A 79 -13.04 -32.44 -15.10
CA PHE A 79 -13.12 -33.30 -16.29
C PHE A 79 -14.33 -34.25 -16.28
N GLU A 80 -15.07 -34.30 -15.18
CA GLU A 80 -16.25 -35.13 -15.04
C GLU A 80 -17.42 -34.58 -15.88
N LYS A 81 -18.12 -35.47 -16.60
CA LYS A 81 -19.18 -35.09 -17.55
C LYS A 81 -20.60 -35.39 -17.03
N SER A 82 -20.70 -36.04 -15.88
CA SER A 82 -21.98 -36.40 -15.25
C SER A 82 -22.85 -35.17 -14.95
N ALA A 83 -24.18 -35.29 -15.11
CA ALA A 83 -25.13 -34.19 -14.92
C ALA A 83 -25.06 -33.60 -13.50
N GLN A 84 -24.89 -34.43 -12.48
CA GLN A 84 -24.67 -34.00 -11.09
C GLN A 84 -23.37 -33.17 -10.93
N ALA A 85 -22.31 -33.46 -11.68
CA ALA A 85 -21.05 -32.74 -11.59
C ALA A 85 -21.09 -31.37 -12.29
N GLN A 86 -21.94 -31.20 -13.32
CA GLN A 86 -22.08 -29.92 -14.03
C GLN A 86 -22.56 -28.79 -13.12
N PHE A 87 -23.40 -29.08 -12.12
CA PHE A 87 -23.86 -28.06 -11.15
C PHE A 87 -22.74 -27.59 -10.21
N LEU A 88 -21.77 -28.45 -9.89
CA LEU A 88 -20.65 -28.12 -9.00
C LEU A 88 -19.46 -27.53 -9.77
N LYS A 89 -19.41 -27.71 -11.09
CA LYS A 89 -18.32 -27.24 -11.95
C LYS A 89 -17.99 -25.74 -11.75
N PRO A 90 -18.96 -24.80 -11.68
CA PRO A 90 -18.68 -23.39 -11.38
C PRO A 90 -17.94 -23.18 -10.04
N THR A 91 -18.34 -23.91 -9.00
CA THR A 91 -17.71 -23.86 -7.67
C THR A 91 -16.28 -24.38 -7.72
N VAL A 92 -16.07 -25.50 -8.40
CA VAL A 92 -14.76 -26.16 -8.50
C VAL A 92 -13.78 -25.29 -9.29
N ILE A 93 -14.20 -24.73 -10.43
CA ILE A 93 -13.39 -23.79 -11.22
C ILE A 93 -12.96 -22.61 -10.34
N THR A 94 -13.90 -22.06 -9.57
CA THR A 94 -13.63 -20.97 -8.66
C THR A 94 -12.56 -21.32 -7.63
N LEU A 95 -12.67 -22.48 -6.97
CA LEU A 95 -11.71 -22.93 -5.97
C LEU A 95 -10.33 -23.21 -6.57
N VAL A 96 -10.25 -23.97 -7.67
CA VAL A 96 -8.98 -24.39 -8.27
C VAL A 96 -8.16 -23.18 -8.76
N TYR A 97 -8.77 -22.34 -9.59
CA TYR A 97 -8.07 -21.17 -10.15
C TYR A 97 -7.91 -20.04 -9.15
N GLY A 98 -8.86 -19.94 -8.23
CA GLY A 98 -8.86 -18.94 -7.20
C GLY A 98 -7.79 -19.20 -6.13
N LEU A 99 -7.70 -20.42 -5.60
CA LEU A 99 -6.65 -20.84 -4.65
C LEU A 99 -5.27 -20.86 -5.30
N GLY A 100 -5.16 -21.35 -6.54
CA GLY A 100 -3.87 -21.35 -7.25
C GLY A 100 -3.28 -19.94 -7.40
N PHE A 101 -4.12 -18.94 -7.68
CA PHE A 101 -3.71 -17.54 -7.69
C PHE A 101 -3.55 -16.97 -6.26
N GLY A 102 -4.43 -17.38 -5.34
CA GLY A 102 -4.43 -16.97 -3.94
C GLY A 102 -3.14 -17.31 -3.22
N LEU A 103 -2.55 -18.47 -3.49
CA LEU A 103 -1.23 -18.87 -2.97
C LEU A 103 -0.15 -17.81 -3.24
N VAL A 104 -0.09 -17.33 -4.48
CA VAL A 104 0.88 -16.31 -4.90
C VAL A 104 0.59 -14.98 -4.20
N LEU A 105 -0.69 -14.62 -4.09
CA LEU A 105 -1.09 -13.41 -3.36
C LEU A 105 -0.70 -13.49 -1.88
N VAL A 106 -1.01 -14.59 -1.19
CA VAL A 106 -0.72 -14.73 0.23
C VAL A 106 0.78 -14.67 0.49
N LEU A 107 1.59 -15.41 -0.26
CA LEU A 107 3.03 -15.50 0.00
C LEU A 107 3.84 -14.28 -0.45
N LEU A 108 3.36 -13.51 -1.43
CA LEU A 108 4.08 -12.32 -1.90
C LEU A 108 3.47 -11.02 -1.37
N VAL A 109 2.15 -10.87 -1.49
CA VAL A 109 1.47 -9.61 -1.22
C VAL A 109 1.31 -9.38 0.28
N VAL A 110 1.00 -10.41 1.07
CA VAL A 110 0.84 -10.23 2.53
C VAL A 110 2.16 -9.81 3.19
N PRO A 111 3.31 -10.47 2.96
CA PRO A 111 4.60 -10.01 3.49
C PRO A 111 4.98 -8.60 3.03
N ALA A 112 4.76 -8.29 1.75
CA ALA A 112 5.05 -6.97 1.20
C ALA A 112 4.18 -5.87 1.83
N LEU A 113 2.90 -6.15 2.09
CA LEU A 113 2.02 -5.23 2.79
C LEU A 113 2.46 -4.98 4.23
N LEU A 114 2.90 -6.01 4.96
CA LEU A 114 3.44 -5.84 6.32
C LEU A 114 4.68 -4.94 6.33
N ALA A 115 5.61 -5.14 5.39
CA ALA A 115 6.79 -4.29 5.24
C ALA A 115 6.40 -2.84 4.90
N ALA A 116 5.49 -2.63 3.95
CA ALA A 116 5.02 -1.30 3.59
C ALA A 116 4.32 -0.59 4.76
N GLN A 117 3.52 -1.31 5.55
CA GLN A 117 2.89 -0.76 6.76
C GLN A 117 3.92 -0.32 7.80
N GLN A 118 5.02 -1.07 7.95
CA GLN A 118 6.12 -0.68 8.83
C GLN A 118 6.76 0.64 8.38
N ASP A 119 7.09 0.75 7.09
CA ASP A 119 7.72 1.95 6.54
C ASP A 119 6.82 3.18 6.71
N MET A 120 5.52 3.04 6.42
CA MET A 120 4.54 4.10 6.65
C MET A 120 4.45 4.47 8.13
N ALA A 121 4.42 3.49 9.04
CA ALA A 121 4.38 3.75 10.48
C ALA A 121 5.64 4.46 10.98
N MET A 122 6.82 4.10 10.46
CA MET A 122 8.09 4.77 10.77
C MET A 122 8.08 6.22 10.30
N ASN A 123 7.63 6.49 9.07
CA ASN A 123 7.50 7.83 8.52
C ASN A 123 6.54 8.71 9.33
N VAL A 124 5.38 8.16 9.73
CA VAL A 124 4.40 8.87 10.56
C VAL A 124 4.96 9.16 11.96
N ARG A 125 5.67 8.21 12.58
CA ARG A 125 6.31 8.41 13.89
C ARG A 125 7.43 9.45 13.81
N ALA A 126 8.23 9.45 12.74
CA ALA A 126 9.27 10.44 12.49
C ALA A 126 8.65 11.85 12.31
N ALA A 127 7.60 11.97 11.52
CA ALA A 127 6.85 13.21 11.34
C ALA A 127 6.26 13.72 12.67
N ARG A 128 5.65 12.83 13.46
CA ARG A 128 5.10 13.18 14.78
C ARG A 128 6.19 13.66 15.74
N ARG A 129 7.37 13.02 15.75
CA ARG A 129 8.51 13.44 16.57
C ARG A 129 9.05 14.81 16.12
N ALA A 130 9.12 15.07 14.81
CA ALA A 130 9.51 16.38 14.29
C ALA A 130 8.56 17.50 14.74
N VAL A 131 7.25 17.23 14.74
CA VAL A 131 6.23 18.17 15.23
C VAL A 131 6.27 18.33 16.76
N GLN A 132 6.59 17.29 17.52
CA GLN A 132 6.61 17.35 18.99
C GLN A 132 7.94 17.88 19.58
N ALA A 133 8.99 18.03 18.77
CA ALA A 133 10.25 18.57 19.23
C ALA A 133 10.09 20.05 19.67
N LYS A 134 10.41 20.33 20.94
CA LYS A 134 10.36 21.69 21.51
C LYS A 134 11.22 22.64 20.67
N GLY A 135 10.59 23.64 20.05
CA GLY A 135 11.23 24.64 19.20
C GLY A 135 11.21 24.33 17.70
N ALA A 136 11.02 23.08 17.29
CA ALA A 136 10.87 22.69 15.88
C ALA A 136 9.40 22.54 15.44
N ALA A 137 8.46 22.46 16.39
CA ALA A 137 7.03 22.34 16.11
C ALA A 137 6.48 23.43 15.17
N LEU A 138 6.79 24.69 15.46
CA LEU A 138 6.28 25.85 14.71
C LEU A 138 6.75 25.85 13.24
N PRO A 139 8.05 25.76 12.90
CA PRO A 139 8.49 25.73 11.51
C PRO A 139 8.02 24.47 10.76
N VAL A 140 7.92 23.31 11.44
CA VAL A 140 7.40 22.08 10.82
C VAL A 140 5.92 22.21 10.49
N ILE A 141 5.08 22.70 11.41
CA ILE A 141 3.64 22.90 11.16
C ILE A 141 3.41 23.95 10.06
N LEU A 142 4.15 25.08 10.08
CA LEU A 142 4.07 26.12 9.05
C LEU A 142 4.45 25.59 7.67
N SER A 143 5.50 24.78 7.57
CA SER A 143 5.91 24.16 6.30
C SER A 143 4.87 23.17 5.78
N GLY A 144 4.24 22.38 6.66
CA GLY A 144 3.15 21.48 6.30
C GLY A 144 1.93 22.23 5.78
N ALA A 145 1.51 23.29 6.48
CA ALA A 145 0.42 24.16 6.04
C ALA A 145 0.72 24.85 4.69
N ALA A 146 1.95 25.31 4.50
CA ALA A 146 2.40 25.92 3.24
C ALA A 146 2.38 24.90 2.08
N MET A 147 2.82 23.65 2.31
CA MET A 147 2.75 22.58 1.31
C MET A 147 1.32 22.26 0.90
N VAL A 148 0.39 22.16 1.86
CA VAL A 148 -1.03 21.90 1.57
C VAL A 148 -1.66 23.07 0.80
N GLY A 149 -1.36 24.31 1.19
CA GLY A 149 -1.82 25.50 0.47
C GLY A 149 -1.27 25.58 -0.96
N LEU A 150 0.00 25.20 -1.15
CA LEU A 150 0.63 25.14 -2.46
C LEU A 150 0.03 24.02 -3.33
N MET A 151 -0.25 22.85 -2.75
CA MET A 151 -0.94 21.74 -3.44
C MET A 151 -2.35 22.15 -3.90
N ALA A 152 -3.13 22.77 -3.02
CA ALA A 152 -4.49 23.20 -3.32
C ALA A 152 -4.52 24.26 -4.44
N SER A 153 -3.58 25.20 -4.41
CA SER A 153 -3.52 26.29 -5.40
C SER A 153 -2.90 25.89 -6.74
N THR A 154 -2.15 24.78 -6.81
CA THR A 154 -1.53 24.28 -8.05
C THR A 154 -2.35 23.12 -8.63
N LEU A 155 -2.13 21.90 -8.13
CA LEU A 155 -2.79 20.69 -8.62
C LEU A 155 -4.28 20.67 -8.29
N GLY A 156 -4.69 21.15 -7.12
CA GLY A 156 -6.11 21.21 -6.73
C GLY A 156 -6.92 22.13 -7.64
N ALA A 157 -6.40 23.33 -7.91
CA ALA A 157 -7.05 24.28 -8.81
C ALA A 157 -7.10 23.78 -10.26
N VAL A 158 -6.04 23.15 -10.77
CA VAL A 158 -6.04 22.58 -12.12
C VAL A 158 -7.00 21.39 -12.24
N ALA A 159 -7.08 20.54 -11.22
CA ALA A 159 -7.96 19.36 -11.22
C ALA A 159 -9.44 19.74 -11.24
N ILE A 160 -9.83 20.83 -10.58
CA ILE A 160 -11.23 21.29 -10.50
C ILE A 160 -11.59 22.22 -11.67
N SER A 161 -10.71 23.18 -11.99
CA SER A 161 -11.01 24.26 -12.93
C SER A 161 -10.45 24.03 -14.33
N GLY A 162 -9.65 22.97 -14.55
CA GLY A 162 -9.01 22.66 -15.83
C GLY A 162 -7.95 23.69 -16.28
N THR A 163 -7.73 24.73 -15.49
CA THR A 163 -6.89 25.88 -15.81
C THR A 163 -6.08 26.28 -14.57
N LEU A 164 -4.88 26.82 -14.80
CA LEU A 164 -4.05 27.37 -13.73
C LEU A 164 -4.65 28.70 -13.25
N PRO A 165 -4.69 28.98 -11.93
CA PRO A 165 -5.08 30.30 -11.44
C PRO A 165 -4.22 31.42 -12.05
N ALA A 166 -4.82 32.59 -12.31
CA ALA A 166 -4.14 33.72 -12.98
C ALA A 166 -2.83 34.14 -12.29
N PHE A 167 -2.76 34.01 -10.96
CA PHE A 167 -1.55 34.26 -10.17
C PHE A 167 -0.37 33.36 -10.57
N TRP A 168 -0.62 32.10 -10.89
CA TRP A 168 0.42 31.15 -11.27
C TRP A 168 0.79 31.29 -12.74
N GLN A 169 -0.16 31.69 -13.60
CA GLN A 169 0.10 31.94 -15.02
C GLN A 169 1.09 33.08 -15.26
N THR A 170 1.17 34.08 -14.37
CA THR A 170 2.14 35.19 -14.48
C THR A 170 3.54 34.81 -14.01
N LEU A 171 3.66 33.78 -13.18
CA LEU A 171 4.93 33.26 -12.65
C LEU A 171 5.57 32.22 -13.58
N LEU A 172 4.81 31.55 -14.46
CA LEU A 172 5.38 30.69 -15.50
C LEU A 172 5.81 31.51 -16.72
N PRO A 173 7.05 31.31 -17.23
CA PRO A 173 7.41 31.77 -18.56
C PRO A 173 6.47 31.18 -19.60
N SER A 174 5.99 32.01 -20.52
CA SER A 174 5.12 31.64 -21.64
C SER A 174 5.83 30.62 -22.57
N GLY A 175 5.72 29.33 -22.23
CA GLY A 175 6.38 28.23 -22.96
C GLY A 175 6.64 26.97 -22.13
N LEU A 176 6.56 27.01 -20.81
CA LEU A 176 6.74 25.84 -19.94
C LEU A 176 5.39 25.15 -19.63
N GLY A 177 5.03 24.15 -20.44
CA GLY A 177 3.92 23.23 -20.17
C GLY A 177 2.94 23.12 -21.34
N ALA A 178 3.06 22.03 -22.11
CA ALA A 178 2.13 21.73 -23.21
C ALA A 178 0.69 21.42 -22.74
N SER A 179 0.49 21.21 -21.43
CA SER A 179 -0.82 21.01 -20.82
C SER A 179 -0.92 21.70 -19.44
N PRO A 180 -2.10 22.23 -19.06
CA PRO A 180 -2.32 22.85 -17.74
C PRO A 180 -1.95 21.94 -16.56
N LEU A 181 -2.12 20.63 -16.73
CA LEU A 181 -1.76 19.60 -15.75
C LEU A 181 -0.24 19.51 -15.54
N SER A 182 0.54 19.51 -16.62
CA SER A 182 2.02 19.45 -16.54
C SER A 182 2.62 20.69 -15.89
N ALA A 183 2.07 21.88 -16.21
CA ALA A 183 2.50 23.14 -15.61
C ALA A 183 2.13 23.24 -14.12
N GLY A 184 0.95 22.76 -13.71
CA GLY A 184 0.56 22.65 -12.30
C GLY A 184 1.44 21.70 -11.49
N LEU A 185 1.83 20.57 -12.09
CA LEU A 185 2.71 19.58 -11.46
C LEU A 185 4.14 20.13 -11.29
N LEU A 186 4.69 20.83 -12.29
CA LEU A 186 6.02 21.45 -12.20
C LEU A 186 6.08 22.54 -11.12
N LEU A 187 5.07 23.41 -11.06
CA LEU A 187 4.98 24.40 -9.98
C LEU A 187 4.89 23.76 -8.61
N PHE A 188 4.10 22.70 -8.48
CA PHE A 188 3.98 21.96 -7.22
C PHE A 188 5.32 21.36 -6.79
N LEU A 189 6.06 20.72 -7.71
CA LEU A 189 7.38 20.15 -7.42
C LEU A 189 8.41 21.21 -7.02
N ILE A 190 8.48 22.32 -7.74
CA ILE A 190 9.43 23.41 -7.43
C ILE A 190 9.06 24.08 -6.10
N GLY A 191 7.77 24.39 -5.92
CA GLY A 191 7.28 25.02 -4.70
C GLY A 191 7.46 24.15 -3.46
N SER A 192 7.17 22.86 -3.56
CA SER A 192 7.38 21.90 -2.46
C SER A 192 8.86 21.70 -2.13
N ALA A 193 9.75 21.66 -3.13
CA ALA A 193 11.20 21.58 -2.91
C ALA A 193 11.74 22.82 -2.16
N VAL A 194 11.29 24.02 -2.55
CA VAL A 194 11.68 25.28 -1.87
C VAL A 194 11.17 25.31 -0.43
N ILE A 195 9.90 24.95 -0.20
CA ILE A 195 9.32 24.90 1.15
C ILE A 195 10.07 23.88 2.03
N ALA A 196 10.42 22.71 1.49
CA ALA A 196 11.16 21.69 2.22
C ALA A 196 12.57 22.16 2.62
N LEU A 197 13.29 22.82 1.70
CA LEU A 197 14.62 23.38 1.98
C LEU A 197 14.57 24.50 3.03
N LEU A 198 13.58 25.39 2.94
CA LEU A 198 13.38 26.46 3.93
C LEU A 198 13.00 25.89 5.30
N ALA A 199 12.09 24.92 5.33
CA ALA A 199 11.70 24.24 6.56
C ALA A 199 12.89 23.56 7.24
N TYR A 200 13.73 22.88 6.46
CA TYR A 200 14.96 22.27 6.96
C TYR A 200 15.94 23.32 7.52
N GLY A 201 16.19 24.40 6.76
CA GLY A 201 17.09 25.49 7.18
C GLY A 201 16.63 26.19 8.46
N ILE A 202 15.35 26.54 8.56
CA ILE A 202 14.77 27.19 9.74
C ILE A 202 14.82 26.25 10.95
N THR A 203 14.46 24.98 10.76
CA THR A 203 14.49 23.98 11.84
C THR A 203 15.93 23.75 12.33
N ALA A 204 16.90 23.64 11.42
CA ALA A 204 18.32 23.51 11.76
C ALA A 204 18.86 24.76 12.50
N PHE A 205 18.47 25.95 12.08
CA PHE A 205 18.87 27.21 12.72
C PHE A 205 18.29 27.35 14.13
N VAL A 206 17.00 27.06 14.32
CA VAL A 206 16.34 27.12 15.64
C VAL A 206 16.93 26.10 16.61
N LEU A 207 17.27 24.89 16.14
CA LEU A 207 17.93 23.88 16.95
C LEU A 207 19.37 24.27 17.32
N ARG A 208 20.11 24.94 16.42
CA ARG A 208 21.47 25.42 16.67
C ARG A 208 21.49 26.58 17.68
N SER A 209 20.65 27.58 17.51
CA SER A 209 20.59 28.76 18.40
C SER A 209 20.21 28.42 19.85
N ARG A 210 19.57 27.27 20.10
CA ARG A 210 19.25 26.80 21.46
C ARG A 210 20.34 25.98 22.14
N ARG A 211 21.35 25.50 21.40
CA ARG A 211 22.54 24.85 22.00
C ARG A 211 23.49 25.84 22.67
N ASP A 212 23.41 27.12 22.29
CA ASP A 212 24.33 28.17 22.76
C ASP A 212 23.90 28.83 24.09
N HIS A 213 22.75 28.43 24.68
CA HIS A 213 22.30 28.88 26.00
C HIS A 213 22.05 27.68 26.93
N PRO A 214 23.05 27.22 27.71
CA PRO A 214 22.80 26.23 28.76
C PRO A 214 21.84 26.79 29.82
N PRO A 215 20.97 25.96 30.41
CA PRO A 215 20.11 26.41 31.50
C PRO A 215 20.99 26.81 32.69
N LEU A 216 20.81 28.04 33.17
CA LEU A 216 21.32 28.48 34.47
C LEU A 216 20.74 27.51 35.52
N GLN A 217 21.62 26.70 36.11
CA GLN A 217 21.27 25.84 37.24
C GLN A 217 20.82 26.74 38.40
N PRO A 218 19.69 26.46 39.06
CA PRO A 218 19.34 27.10 40.31
C PRO A 218 20.25 26.62 41.46
#